data_AF-A0AAD6WTT0-F1
#
_entry.id   AF-A0AAD6WTT0-F1
#
_cell.length_a   1.000
_cell.length_b   1.000
_cell.length_c   1.000
_cell.angle_alpha   90.00
_cell.angle_beta   90.00
_cell.angle_gamma   90.00
#
_symmetry.space_group_name_H-M   'P 1'
#
loop_
_entity.id
_entity.type
_entity.pdbx_description
1 polymer ?
#
loop_
_entity_poly.entity_id
_entity_poly.type
_entity_poly.pdbx_seq_one_letter_code
_entity_poly.pdbx_strand_id
1 'polypeptide(L)'
;MLPFKSFLFGLLAASLAVAAPTPDNLLGEVIDALGIGLVTSIEVTLTLDTLSDNLVSISFEAQNPLPFELTLDTVSTSAGLNGTTYASFDHSFGLHPVVVPPLGKANSGNITNVPLTQGVDASLAIIPFGVLDLQEVDINVRAGSIFGIGGVPLVISGLKQTNVPTTYNLDLS
;
A
#
# COMPACT_ATOMS: atom_id res chain seq x y z
N MET A 1 52.40 -51.81 -4.33
CA MET A 1 50.99 -52.08 -4.74
C MET A 1 50.09 -51.62 -3.59
N LEU A 2 49.34 -50.53 -3.79
CA LEU A 2 48.23 -50.14 -2.91
C LEU A 2 47.03 -51.08 -3.18
N PRO A 3 46.09 -51.25 -2.22
CA PRO A 3 44.84 -50.52 -2.41
C PRO A 3 44.21 -49.90 -1.15
N PHE A 4 43.66 -48.73 -1.43
CA PHE A 4 42.68 -47.89 -0.74
C PHE A 4 41.40 -48.64 -0.32
N LYS A 5 40.81 -48.34 0.84
CA LYS A 5 39.37 -48.49 1.17
C LYS A 5 39.04 -47.65 2.42
N SER A 6 38.63 -46.39 2.23
CA SER A 6 37.24 -45.88 2.23
C SER A 6 36.68 -45.60 3.63
N PHE A 7 36.82 -44.33 4.01
CA PHE A 7 36.10 -43.62 5.08
C PHE A 7 34.64 -43.48 4.66
N LEU A 8 33.67 -43.93 5.47
CA LEU A 8 32.26 -43.60 5.27
C LEU A 8 31.83 -42.58 6.33
N PHE A 9 31.74 -41.32 5.90
CA PHE A 9 31.24 -40.19 6.66
C PHE A 9 29.71 -40.25 6.64
N GLY A 10 29.08 -40.48 7.79
CA GLY A 10 27.62 -40.39 7.93
C GLY A 10 27.18 -38.94 7.91
N LEU A 11 26.57 -38.50 6.81
CA LEU A 11 25.96 -37.17 6.69
C LEU A 11 24.56 -37.22 7.31
N LEU A 12 24.40 -36.66 8.50
CA LEU A 12 23.12 -36.44 9.16
C LEU A 12 22.45 -35.21 8.50
N ALA A 13 21.55 -35.44 7.55
CA ALA A 13 20.75 -34.39 6.93
C ALA A 13 19.63 -33.98 7.91
N ALA A 14 19.82 -32.87 8.63
CA ALA A 14 18.75 -32.18 9.32
C ALA A 14 17.91 -31.44 8.28
N SER A 15 16.76 -32.00 7.88
CA SER A 15 15.77 -31.28 7.09
C SER A 15 15.17 -30.18 7.95
N LEU A 16 15.49 -28.92 7.66
CA LEU A 16 14.75 -27.77 8.16
C LEU A 16 13.33 -27.86 7.57
N ALA A 17 12.38 -28.31 8.38
CA ALA A 17 10.97 -28.17 8.05
C ALA A 17 10.64 -26.68 8.13
N VAL A 18 10.56 -26.02 6.97
CA VAL A 18 9.93 -24.71 6.85
C VAL A 18 8.45 -24.96 7.13
N ALA A 19 7.98 -24.54 8.31
CA ALA A 19 6.56 -24.54 8.62
C ALA A 19 5.86 -23.65 7.59
N ALA A 20 4.98 -24.24 6.78
CA ALA A 20 4.08 -23.47 5.94
C ALA A 20 3.12 -22.68 6.86
N PRO A 21 2.91 -21.38 6.62
CA PRO A 21 2.01 -20.59 7.44
C PRO A 21 0.58 -21.16 7.33
N THR A 22 -0.07 -21.37 8.47
CA THR A 22 -1.48 -21.72 8.55
C THR A 22 -2.35 -20.50 8.20
N PRO A 23 -3.54 -20.69 7.58
CA PRO A 23 -4.41 -19.58 7.15
C PRO A 23 -4.73 -18.54 8.24
N ASP A 24 -4.86 -18.96 9.49
CA ASP A 24 -5.11 -18.06 10.63
C ASP A 24 -3.93 -17.11 10.94
N ASN A 25 -2.69 -17.51 10.60
CA ASN A 25 -1.51 -16.67 10.79
C ASN A 25 -1.29 -15.69 9.63
N LEU A 26 -1.83 -16.01 8.45
CA LEU A 26 -1.68 -15.19 7.24
C LEU A 26 -2.33 -13.81 7.41
N LEU A 27 -3.49 -13.74 8.06
CA LEU A 27 -4.16 -12.46 8.32
C LEU A 27 -3.32 -11.54 9.20
N GLY A 28 -2.78 -12.07 10.32
CA GLY A 28 -1.92 -11.30 11.21
C GLY A 28 -0.64 -10.85 10.51
N GLU A 29 0.04 -11.75 9.80
CA GLU A 29 1.25 -11.44 9.04
C GLU A 29 1.00 -10.39 7.95
N VAL A 30 -0.13 -10.45 7.24
CA VAL A 30 -0.51 -9.46 6.22
C VAL A 30 -0.82 -8.11 6.86
N ILE A 31 -1.58 -8.07 7.95
CA ILE A 31 -1.93 -6.82 8.63
C ILE A 31 -0.68 -6.15 9.19
N ASP A 32 0.19 -6.92 9.85
CA ASP A 32 1.46 -6.41 10.39
C ASP A 32 2.36 -5.90 9.26
N ALA A 33 2.47 -6.64 8.15
CA ALA A 33 3.31 -6.26 7.02
C ALA A 33 2.73 -5.06 6.24
N LEU A 34 1.41 -4.91 6.14
CA LEU A 34 0.80 -3.75 5.48
C LEU A 34 0.74 -2.52 6.39
N GLY A 35 0.60 -2.71 7.70
CA GLY A 35 0.61 -1.65 8.71
C GLY A 35 1.96 -0.96 8.84
N ILE A 36 3.07 -1.62 8.50
CA ILE A 36 4.39 -1.00 8.51
C ILE A 36 4.65 -0.08 7.31
N GLY A 37 3.88 -0.16 6.21
CA GLY A 37 4.36 0.46 4.98
C GLY A 37 3.63 0.18 3.68
N LEU A 38 2.29 0.04 3.65
CA LEU A 38 1.59 -0.15 2.38
C LEU A 38 1.79 1.03 1.42
N VAL A 39 1.62 2.27 1.88
CA VAL A 39 1.82 3.45 1.01
C VAL A 39 3.23 3.98 1.18
N THR A 40 3.99 4.10 0.08
CA THR A 40 5.37 4.62 0.06
C THR A 40 5.48 6.07 -0.37
N SER A 41 4.59 6.53 -1.24
CA SER A 41 4.53 7.92 -1.67
C SER A 41 3.11 8.28 -2.11
N ILE A 42 2.78 9.56 -1.99
CA ILE A 42 1.53 10.15 -2.46
C ILE A 42 1.89 11.27 -3.42
N GLU A 43 1.18 11.34 -4.53
CA GLU A 43 1.22 12.47 -5.46
C GLU A 43 -0.15 13.13 -5.47
N VAL A 44 -0.18 14.45 -5.26
CA VAL A 44 -1.39 15.25 -5.29
C VAL A 44 -1.26 16.25 -6.43
N THR A 45 -2.23 16.22 -7.33
CA THR A 45 -2.32 17.14 -8.46
C THR A 45 -3.45 18.14 -8.21
N LEU A 46 -3.09 19.42 -8.16
CA LEU A 46 -4.01 20.54 -8.06
C LEU A 46 -4.10 21.22 -9.44
N THR A 47 -5.32 21.43 -9.93
CA THR A 47 -5.59 22.19 -11.16
C THR A 47 -6.13 23.59 -10.81
N LEU A 48 -6.37 24.47 -11.80
CA LEU A 48 -7.05 25.75 -11.53
C LEU A 48 -8.44 25.54 -10.95
N ASP A 49 -9.14 24.51 -11.43
CA ASP A 49 -10.50 24.20 -10.99
C ASP A 49 -10.53 23.85 -9.49
N THR A 50 -9.47 23.22 -8.97
CA THR A 50 -9.27 22.94 -7.53
C THR A 50 -9.44 24.18 -6.65
N LEU A 51 -9.04 25.36 -7.15
CA LEU A 51 -9.16 26.62 -6.39
C LEU A 51 -10.62 27.04 -6.17
N SER A 52 -11.53 26.55 -7.00
CA SER A 52 -12.95 26.87 -6.98
C SER A 52 -13.79 25.72 -6.40
N ASP A 53 -13.50 24.48 -6.79
CA ASP A 53 -14.31 23.31 -6.40
C ASP A 53 -13.78 22.56 -5.16
N ASN A 54 -12.57 22.87 -4.70
CA ASN A 54 -11.88 22.18 -3.60
C ASN A 54 -11.68 20.66 -3.85
N LEU A 55 -11.55 20.25 -5.12
CA LEU A 55 -11.31 18.88 -5.53
C LEU A 55 -9.90 18.72 -6.08
N VAL A 56 -9.20 17.67 -5.64
CA VAL A 56 -7.87 17.31 -6.15
C VAL A 56 -7.90 15.96 -6.82
N SER A 57 -6.88 15.71 -7.64
CA SER A 57 -6.56 14.36 -8.08
C SER A 57 -5.37 13.85 -7.29
N ILE A 58 -5.38 12.57 -6.94
CA ILE A 58 -4.28 11.95 -6.21
C ILE A 58 -3.86 10.65 -6.87
N SER A 59 -2.61 10.26 -6.68
CA SER A 59 -2.18 8.88 -6.87
C SER A 59 -1.26 8.48 -5.72
N PHE A 60 -1.15 7.20 -5.45
CA PHE A 60 -0.23 6.69 -4.43
C PHE A 60 0.51 5.46 -4.93
N GLU A 61 1.72 5.28 -4.41
CA GLU A 61 2.50 4.08 -4.64
C GLU A 61 2.25 3.09 -3.50
N ALA A 62 1.71 1.92 -3.84
CA ALA A 62 1.54 0.81 -2.92
C ALA A 62 2.75 -0.11 -2.99
N GLN A 63 3.32 -0.49 -1.85
CA GLN A 63 4.36 -1.49 -1.69
C GLN A 63 3.77 -2.76 -1.09
N ASN A 64 4.10 -3.88 -1.71
CA ASN A 64 3.80 -5.20 -1.19
C ASN A 64 5.09 -5.79 -0.57
N PRO A 65 5.14 -5.98 0.75
CA PRO A 65 6.28 -6.61 1.44
C PRO A 65 6.20 -8.14 1.46
N LEU A 66 5.15 -8.75 0.89
CA LEU A 66 4.89 -10.18 0.96
C LEU A 66 5.40 -10.90 -0.30
N PRO A 67 5.75 -12.20 -0.21
CA PRO A 67 6.28 -12.98 -1.32
C PRO A 67 5.19 -13.48 -2.30
N PHE A 68 3.98 -12.94 -2.24
CA PHE A 68 2.86 -13.25 -3.12
C PHE A 68 2.15 -11.97 -3.56
N GLU A 69 1.41 -12.03 -4.66
CA GLU A 69 0.72 -10.87 -5.24
C GLU A 69 -0.40 -10.36 -4.32
N LEU A 70 -0.55 -9.04 -4.25
CA LEU A 70 -1.68 -8.37 -3.63
C LEU A 70 -2.47 -7.64 -4.70
N THR A 71 -3.79 -7.75 -4.64
CA THR A 71 -4.68 -6.98 -5.51
C THR A 71 -5.56 -6.08 -4.67
N LEU A 72 -5.49 -4.76 -4.85
CA LEU A 72 -6.34 -3.81 -4.14
C LEU A 72 -7.65 -3.62 -4.91
N ASP A 73 -8.77 -3.89 -4.24
CA ASP A 73 -10.10 -3.74 -4.81
C ASP A 73 -10.75 -2.41 -4.39
N THR A 74 -10.59 -2.04 -3.12
CA THR A 74 -11.08 -0.77 -2.56
C THR A 74 -10.09 -0.16 -1.59
N VAL A 75 -10.11 1.16 -1.51
CA VAL A 75 -9.36 1.94 -0.52
C VAL A 75 -10.24 3.08 -0.03
N SER A 76 -10.34 3.20 1.29
CA SER A 76 -10.91 4.36 1.96
C SER A 76 -9.87 4.91 2.91
N THR A 77 -9.67 6.22 2.91
CA THR A 77 -8.65 6.82 3.77
C THR A 77 -8.98 8.26 4.15
N SER A 78 -8.43 8.67 5.29
CA SER A 78 -8.29 10.05 5.70
C SER A 78 -6.81 10.41 5.84
N ALA A 79 -6.40 11.46 5.14
CA ALA A 79 -5.05 11.99 5.16
C ALA A 79 -5.05 13.37 5.80
N GLY A 80 -4.04 13.65 6.62
CA GLY A 80 -3.88 14.98 7.19
C GLY A 80 -2.54 15.21 7.83
N LEU A 81 -2.44 16.27 8.64
CA LEU A 81 -1.19 16.69 9.25
C LEU A 81 -1.46 17.20 10.65
N ASN A 82 -0.64 16.78 11.62
CA ASN A 82 -0.77 17.18 13.04
C ASN A 82 -2.16 16.90 13.63
N GLY A 83 -2.81 15.81 13.20
CA GLY A 83 -4.15 15.41 13.67
C GLY A 83 -5.32 16.15 13.02
N THR A 84 -5.07 17.08 12.09
CA THR A 84 -6.11 17.71 11.27
C THR A 84 -6.23 16.98 9.95
N THR A 85 -7.39 16.44 9.62
CA THR A 85 -7.68 15.85 8.29
C THR A 85 -7.79 16.94 7.24
N TYR A 86 -7.11 16.77 6.12
CA TYR A 86 -7.13 17.69 4.97
C TYR A 86 -7.82 17.07 3.75
N ALA A 87 -7.69 15.76 3.55
CA ALA A 87 -8.37 15.05 2.47
C ALA A 87 -8.93 13.73 2.98
N SER A 88 -10.08 13.32 2.44
CA SER A 88 -10.61 11.98 2.69
C SER A 88 -11.38 11.52 1.46
N PHE A 89 -11.25 10.23 1.16
CA PHE A 89 -11.94 9.63 0.03
C PHE A 89 -12.23 8.14 0.26
N ASP A 90 -13.17 7.65 -0.54
CA ASP A 90 -13.46 6.23 -0.73
C ASP A 90 -13.41 5.96 -2.23
N HIS A 91 -12.61 4.98 -2.64
CA HIS A 91 -12.39 4.63 -4.02
C HIS A 91 -12.45 3.11 -4.23
N SER A 92 -13.23 2.70 -5.23
CA SER A 92 -13.24 1.33 -5.73
C SER A 92 -12.61 1.27 -7.11
N PHE A 93 -11.64 0.38 -7.27
CA PHE A 93 -10.94 0.16 -8.54
C PHE A 93 -11.75 -0.69 -9.53
N GLY A 94 -12.85 -1.30 -9.08
CA GLY A 94 -13.82 -2.00 -9.93
C GLY A 94 -13.20 -3.02 -10.87
N LEU A 95 -13.36 -2.82 -12.18
CA LEU A 95 -12.86 -3.73 -13.22
C LEU A 95 -11.34 -3.64 -13.46
N HIS A 96 -10.67 -2.64 -12.88
CA HIS A 96 -9.25 -2.39 -13.04
C HIS A 96 -8.55 -2.31 -11.68
N PRO A 97 -8.53 -3.42 -10.90
CA PRO A 97 -7.91 -3.42 -9.58
C PRO A 97 -6.39 -3.21 -9.68
N VAL A 98 -5.81 -2.67 -8.61
CA VAL A 98 -4.38 -2.38 -8.56
C VAL A 98 -3.64 -3.65 -8.17
N VAL A 99 -2.87 -4.20 -9.11
CA VAL A 99 -2.06 -5.40 -8.88
C VAL A 99 -0.68 -4.99 -8.41
N VAL A 100 -0.36 -5.31 -7.15
CA VAL A 100 0.95 -5.05 -6.54
C VAL A 100 1.77 -6.34 -6.56
N PRO A 101 2.85 -6.39 -7.34
CA PRO A 101 3.64 -7.60 -7.49
C PRO A 101 4.29 -8.04 -6.17
N PRO A 102 4.65 -9.34 -6.02
CA PRO A 102 5.37 -9.84 -4.86
C PRO A 102 6.65 -9.04 -4.59
N LEU A 103 6.86 -8.63 -3.33
CA LEU A 103 8.02 -7.83 -2.89
C LEU A 103 8.27 -6.54 -3.71
N GLY A 104 7.23 -6.04 -4.40
CA GLY A 104 7.35 -4.94 -5.36
C GLY A 104 6.33 -3.83 -5.11
N LYS A 105 6.28 -2.90 -6.05
CA LYS A 105 5.45 -1.70 -5.97
C LYS A 105 4.52 -1.57 -7.16
N ALA A 106 3.40 -0.89 -6.96
CA ALA A 106 2.50 -0.48 -8.03
C ALA A 106 1.88 0.88 -7.71
N ASN A 107 1.67 1.69 -8.75
CA ASN A 107 0.93 2.95 -8.63
C ASN A 107 -0.58 2.66 -8.69
N SER A 108 -1.36 3.35 -7.86
CA SER A 108 -2.82 3.21 -7.80
C SER A 108 -3.55 3.66 -9.07
N GLY A 109 -2.87 4.37 -9.96
CA GLY A 109 -3.51 5.22 -10.94
C GLY A 109 -4.05 6.50 -10.30
N ASN A 110 -4.63 7.35 -11.14
CA ASN A 110 -5.16 8.64 -10.72
C ASN A 110 -6.58 8.49 -10.16
N ILE A 111 -6.77 8.91 -8.92
CA ILE A 111 -8.05 8.99 -8.23
C ILE A 111 -8.48 10.47 -8.28
N THR A 112 -9.50 10.75 -9.06
CA THR A 112 -9.99 12.12 -9.28
C THR A 112 -11.09 12.49 -8.29
N ASN A 113 -11.38 13.79 -8.19
CA ASN A 113 -12.47 14.34 -7.37
C ASN A 113 -12.35 14.04 -5.87
N VAL A 114 -11.13 14.07 -5.33
CA VAL A 114 -10.90 13.90 -3.90
C VAL A 114 -11.17 15.23 -3.19
N PRO A 115 -12.15 15.29 -2.26
CA PRO A 115 -12.50 16.52 -1.60
C PRO A 115 -11.46 16.93 -0.55
N LEU A 116 -11.10 18.22 -0.58
CA LEU A 116 -10.32 18.86 0.47
C LEU A 116 -11.24 19.28 1.62
N THR A 117 -11.20 18.53 2.70
CA THR A 117 -12.05 18.73 3.89
C THR A 117 -11.87 20.08 4.57
N GLN A 118 -10.68 20.69 4.48
CA GLN A 118 -10.40 22.03 5.01
C GLN A 118 -10.45 23.13 3.93
N GLY A 119 -10.82 22.77 2.69
CA GLY A 119 -10.72 23.64 1.54
C GLY A 119 -9.30 23.80 1.01
N VAL A 120 -9.20 24.44 -0.15
CA VAL A 120 -7.95 24.61 -0.89
C VAL A 120 -6.95 25.50 -0.16
N ASP A 121 -7.39 26.63 0.42
CA ASP A 121 -6.51 27.59 1.09
C ASP A 121 -5.73 26.95 2.25
N ALA A 122 -6.42 26.17 3.07
CA ALA A 122 -5.80 25.45 4.18
C ALA A 122 -4.89 24.32 3.67
N SER A 123 -5.25 23.69 2.55
CA SER A 123 -4.47 22.61 1.94
C SER A 123 -3.19 23.13 1.26
N LEU A 124 -3.21 24.34 0.70
CA LEU A 124 -2.01 25.00 0.15
C LEU A 124 -0.97 25.28 1.24
N ALA A 125 -1.42 25.58 2.46
CA ALA A 125 -0.53 25.84 3.60
C ALA A 125 0.25 24.60 4.06
N ILE A 126 -0.20 23.38 3.74
CA ILE A 126 0.49 22.14 4.11
C ILE A 126 1.44 21.61 3.02
N ILE A 127 1.38 22.16 1.81
CA ILE A 127 2.29 21.79 0.71
C ILE A 127 3.77 21.85 1.11
N PRO A 128 4.26 22.91 1.81
CA PRO A 128 5.67 23.03 2.16
C PRO A 128 6.19 21.93 3.10
N PHE A 129 5.32 21.18 3.79
CA PHE A 129 5.73 20.11 4.68
C PHE A 129 6.13 18.84 3.91
N GLY A 130 5.56 18.62 2.72
CA GLY A 130 5.90 17.49 1.84
C GLY A 130 5.59 16.10 2.43
N VAL A 131 4.77 16.02 3.48
CA VAL A 131 4.38 14.77 4.13
C VAL A 131 2.92 14.84 4.58
N LEU A 132 2.29 13.67 4.66
CA LEU A 132 0.95 13.49 5.23
C LEU A 132 0.92 12.27 6.15
N ASP A 133 0.10 12.36 7.19
CA ASP A 133 -0.28 11.25 8.04
C ASP A 133 -1.58 10.64 7.52
N LEU A 134 -1.54 9.35 7.20
CA LEU A 134 -2.71 8.53 6.94
C LEU A 134 -3.30 8.11 8.29
N GLN A 135 -4.41 8.76 8.68
CA GLN A 135 -4.97 8.68 10.03
C GLN A 135 -5.88 7.47 10.22
N GLU A 136 -6.58 7.09 9.16
CA GLU A 136 -7.44 5.92 9.08
C GLU A 136 -7.42 5.45 7.64
N VAL A 137 -6.99 4.21 7.42
CA VAL A 137 -6.92 3.58 6.11
C VAL A 137 -7.60 2.22 6.20
N ASP A 138 -8.66 2.07 5.42
CA ASP A 138 -9.40 0.83 5.25
C ASP A 138 -9.19 0.35 3.81
N ILE A 139 -8.75 -0.90 3.66
CA ILE A 139 -8.49 -1.50 2.36
C ILE A 139 -9.14 -2.87 2.27
N ASN A 140 -9.64 -3.18 1.09
CA ASN A 140 -9.99 -4.55 0.73
C ASN A 140 -8.97 -5.03 -0.29
N VAL A 141 -8.23 -6.07 0.08
CA VAL A 141 -7.17 -6.65 -0.75
C VAL A 141 -7.40 -8.13 -0.95
N ARG A 142 -7.03 -8.66 -2.11
CA ARG A 142 -6.96 -10.09 -2.35
C ARG A 142 -5.51 -10.53 -2.30
N ALA A 143 -5.20 -11.40 -1.34
CA ALA A 143 -3.88 -11.99 -1.19
C ALA A 143 -3.73 -13.27 -2.01
N GLY A 144 -2.58 -13.42 -2.67
CA GLY A 144 -2.29 -14.60 -3.49
C GLY A 144 -3.12 -14.67 -4.78
N SER A 145 -3.51 -13.51 -5.31
CA SER A 145 -4.06 -13.42 -6.66
C SER A 145 -2.99 -13.76 -7.70
N ILE A 146 -3.42 -13.99 -8.95
CA ILE A 146 -2.52 -14.14 -10.09
C ILE A 146 -3.03 -13.19 -11.18
N PHE A 147 -2.25 -12.15 -11.50
CA PHE A 147 -2.65 -11.09 -12.43
C PHE A 147 -4.00 -10.45 -12.07
N GLY A 148 -4.27 -10.23 -10.78
CA GLY A 148 -5.52 -9.62 -10.33
C GLY A 148 -6.73 -10.57 -10.28
N ILE A 149 -6.55 -11.86 -10.63
CA ILE A 149 -7.62 -12.86 -10.67
C ILE A 149 -7.50 -13.79 -9.47
N GLY A 150 -8.64 -14.07 -8.81
CA GLY A 150 -8.70 -14.92 -7.63
C GLY A 150 -8.09 -14.25 -6.39
N GLY A 151 -7.50 -15.06 -5.51
CA GLY A 151 -6.94 -14.64 -4.22
C GLY A 151 -7.93 -14.76 -3.06
N VAL A 152 -7.41 -14.72 -1.85
CA VAL A 152 -8.20 -14.72 -0.61
C VAL A 152 -8.54 -13.27 -0.26
N PRO A 153 -9.83 -12.89 -0.16
CA PRO A 153 -10.21 -11.54 0.21
C PRO A 153 -9.87 -11.27 1.68
N LEU A 154 -9.20 -10.15 1.92
CA LEU A 154 -8.76 -9.67 3.22
C LEU A 154 -9.25 -8.23 3.38
N VAL A 155 -10.11 -8.03 4.38
CA VAL A 155 -10.56 -6.71 4.78
C VAL A 155 -9.66 -6.26 5.93
N ILE A 156 -8.97 -5.15 5.72
CA ILE A 156 -8.06 -4.56 6.69
C ILE A 156 -8.55 -3.17 6.99
N SER A 157 -8.76 -2.88 8.26
CA SER A 157 -9.31 -1.60 8.71
C SER A 157 -8.43 -0.94 9.75
N GLY A 158 -8.48 0.39 9.80
CA GLY A 158 -7.78 1.19 10.79
C GLY A 158 -6.27 1.18 10.67
N LEU A 159 -5.72 0.94 9.47
CA LEU A 159 -4.27 1.11 9.26
C LEU A 159 -3.91 2.59 9.41
N LYS A 160 -2.74 2.85 9.98
CA LYS A 160 -2.22 4.19 10.19
C LYS A 160 -0.78 4.26 9.73
N GLN A 161 -0.44 5.31 9.01
CA GLN A 161 0.93 5.57 8.59
C GLN A 161 1.25 7.04 8.81
N THR A 162 2.36 7.33 9.46
CA THR A 162 2.80 8.70 9.73
C THR A 162 3.93 9.10 8.81
N ASN A 163 4.03 10.39 8.48
CA ASN A 163 5.09 10.96 7.64
C ASN A 163 5.22 10.31 6.26
N VAL A 164 4.09 10.02 5.60
CA VAL A 164 4.11 9.49 4.23
C VAL A 164 4.56 10.61 3.29
N PRO A 165 5.65 10.43 2.52
CA PRO A 165 6.13 11.42 1.56
C PRO A 165 5.04 11.81 0.56
N THR A 166 4.78 13.10 0.44
CA THR A 166 3.73 13.65 -0.42
C THR A 166 4.29 14.73 -1.34
N THR A 167 4.16 14.52 -2.64
CA THR A 167 4.54 15.49 -3.67
C THR A 167 3.30 16.20 -4.19
N TYR A 168 3.37 17.53 -4.30
CA TYR A 168 2.28 18.36 -4.81
C TYR A 168 2.66 18.91 -6.18
N ASN A 169 1.87 18.59 -7.20
CA ASN A 169 2.00 19.10 -8.55
C ASN A 169 0.92 20.15 -8.78
N LEU A 170 1.33 21.39 -9.04
CA LEU A 170 0.42 22.46 -9.44
C LEU A 170 0.38 22.51 -10.96
N ASP A 171 -0.67 21.94 -11.54
CA ASP A 171 -0.92 21.99 -12.98
C ASP A 171 -1.79 23.21 -13.28
N LEU A 172 -1.10 24.34 -13.54
CA LEU A 172 -1.73 25.65 -13.73
C LEU A 172 -1.86 26.08 -15.19
N SER A 173 -1.80 25.14 -16.13
CA SER A 173 -1.81 25.43 -17.58
C SER A 173 -3.20 25.70 -18.16
#